data_AF-A0A9E2KR11-F1
#
_entry.id   AF-A0A9E2KR11-F1
#
_cell.length_a   1.000
_cell.length_b   1.000
_cell.length_c   1.000
_cell.angle_alpha   90.00
_cell.angle_beta   90.00
_cell.angle_gamma   90.00
#
_symmetry.space_group_name_H-M   'P 1'
#
loop_
_entity.id
_entity.type
_entity.pdbx_description
1 polymer ?
#
loop_
_entity_poly.entity_id
_entity_poly.type
_entity_poly.pdbx_seq_one_letter_code
_entity_poly.pdbx_strand_id
1 'polypeptide(L)'
;MTKPIIGISGSVIIDDGGIFPGYHRSYVNEDYVDSVVQNGGVPYIIPFTENDEVIREQLNHVQGLILSGGHDVDPRFYGEEPMQKIGATWPERDHFDMRLLKLAEENGIPVLGICR
;
A
#
# COMPACT_ATOMS: atom_id res chain seq x y z
N MET A 1 -12.37 21.08 -13.53
CA MET A 1 -12.11 20.50 -12.19
C MET A 1 -10.72 19.91 -12.21
N THR A 2 -9.93 20.09 -11.15
CA THR A 2 -8.63 19.42 -10.99
C THR A 2 -8.87 17.91 -10.82
N LYS A 3 -8.06 17.08 -11.47
CA LYS A 3 -8.16 15.61 -11.32
C LYS A 3 -7.75 15.23 -9.89
N PRO A 4 -8.46 14.30 -9.21
CA PRO A 4 -8.10 13.88 -7.86
C PRO A 4 -6.82 13.04 -7.89
N ILE A 5 -5.92 13.27 -6.94
CA ILE A 5 -4.71 12.48 -6.71
C ILE A 5 -5.09 11.29 -5.84
N ILE A 6 -4.84 10.08 -6.35
CA ILE A 6 -5.17 8.83 -5.66
C ILE A 6 -3.87 8.15 -5.26
N GLY A 7 -3.62 8.06 -3.96
CA GLY A 7 -2.50 7.30 -3.40
C GLY A 7 -2.75 5.80 -3.52
N ILE A 8 -1.73 5.03 -3.88
CA ILE A 8 -1.78 3.57 -3.98
C ILE A 8 -0.67 3.02 -3.09
N SER A 9 -1.02 2.25 -2.05
CA SER A 9 -0.01 1.71 -1.13
C SER A 9 0.93 0.73 -1.86
N GLY A 10 2.23 1.00 -1.80
CA GLY A 10 3.26 0.24 -2.50
C GLY A 10 3.75 -0.97 -1.71
N SER A 11 4.34 -1.92 -2.43
CA SER A 11 5.06 -3.07 -1.89
C SER A 11 6.54 -3.00 -2.27
N VAL A 12 7.35 -3.89 -1.70
CA VAL A 12 8.75 -4.09 -2.10
C VAL A 12 8.92 -5.47 -2.69
N ILE A 13 9.64 -5.55 -3.80
CA ILE A 13 10.14 -6.81 -4.36
C ILE A 13 11.67 -6.74 -4.44
N ILE A 14 12.32 -7.88 -4.22
CA ILE A 14 13.75 -8.06 -4.46
C ILE A 14 13.86 -8.84 -5.77
N ASP A 15 14.61 -8.31 -6.74
CA ASP A 15 14.83 -9.02 -7.99
C ASP A 15 15.69 -10.25 -7.74
N ASP A 16 15.13 -11.45 -7.92
CA ASP A 16 15.86 -12.72 -7.73
C ASP A 16 16.58 -13.20 -9.00
N GLY A 17 16.42 -12.49 -10.13
CA GLY A 17 16.96 -12.90 -11.43
C GLY A 17 17.14 -11.76 -12.43
N GLY A 18 17.50 -12.10 -13.66
CA GLY A 18 17.77 -11.11 -14.71
C GLY A 18 19.13 -10.42 -14.57
N ILE A 19 19.23 -9.19 -15.09
CA ILE A 19 20.50 -8.43 -15.16
C ILE A 19 20.85 -7.78 -13.81
N PHE A 20 19.87 -7.59 -12.92
CA PHE A 20 20.02 -6.82 -11.68
C PHE A 20 19.55 -7.58 -10.43
N PRO A 21 20.08 -8.78 -10.15
CA PRO A 21 19.69 -9.52 -8.95
C PRO A 21 20.07 -8.76 -7.68
N GLY A 22 19.23 -8.87 -6.64
CA GLY A 22 19.42 -8.24 -5.33
C GLY A 22 18.95 -6.78 -5.24
N TYR A 23 18.41 -6.20 -6.32
CA TYR A 23 17.87 -4.84 -6.28
C TYR A 23 16.50 -4.83 -5.58
N HIS A 24 16.35 -3.92 -4.62
CA HIS A 24 15.07 -3.65 -3.98
C HIS A 24 14.28 -2.66 -4.84
N ARG A 25 13.02 -2.98 -5.14
CA ARG A 25 12.12 -2.11 -5.90
C ARG A 25 10.85 -1.85 -5.13
N SER A 26 10.49 -0.58 -4.99
CA SER A 26 9.11 -0.20 -4.65
C SER A 26 8.22 -0.36 -5.88
N TYR A 27 7.07 -1.01 -5.73
CA TYR A 27 6.18 -1.29 -6.85
C TYR A 27 4.71 -1.35 -6.42
N VAL A 28 3.83 -1.28 -7.40
CA VAL A 28 2.42 -1.71 -7.36
C VAL A 28 2.13 -2.47 -8.65
N ASN A 29 1.10 -3.31 -8.69
CA ASN A 29 0.66 -3.89 -9.96
C ASN A 29 0.08 -2.80 -10.87
N GLU A 30 0.36 -2.88 -12.18
CA GLU A 30 -0.06 -1.89 -13.17
C GLU A 30 -1.59 -1.69 -13.17
N ASP A 31 -2.35 -2.76 -12.91
CA ASP A 31 -3.83 -2.72 -12.88
C ASP A 31 -4.37 -1.64 -11.93
N TYR A 32 -3.69 -1.37 -10.80
CA TYR A 32 -4.08 -0.29 -9.89
C TYR A 32 -3.90 1.09 -10.53
N VAL A 33 -2.74 1.29 -11.17
CA VAL A 33 -2.38 2.53 -11.85
C VAL A 33 -3.34 2.80 -13.01
N ASP A 34 -3.53 1.80 -13.87
CA ASP A 34 -4.43 1.86 -15.01
C ASP A 34 -5.88 2.13 -14.59
N SER A 35 -6.36 1.46 -13.55
CA SER A 35 -7.72 1.66 -13.02
C SER A 35 -7.95 3.11 -12.59
N VAL A 36 -6.97 3.74 -11.92
CA VAL A 36 -7.07 5.15 -11.52
C VAL A 36 -7.08 6.06 -12.74
N VAL A 37 -6.20 5.83 -13.71
CA VAL A 37 -6.10 6.65 -14.94
C VAL A 37 -7.40 6.56 -15.75
N GLN A 38 -7.93 5.36 -15.96
CA GLN A 38 -9.15 5.12 -16.72
C GLN A 38 -10.38 5.77 -16.07
N ASN A 39 -10.37 5.98 -14.76
CA ASN A 39 -11.44 6.67 -14.02
C ASN A 39 -11.15 8.17 -13.78
N GLY A 40 -10.17 8.75 -14.49
CA GLY A 40 -9.92 10.19 -14.50
C GLY A 40 -9.13 10.73 -13.30
N GLY A 41 -8.58 9.86 -12.46
CA GLY A 41 -7.68 10.22 -11.36
C GLY A 41 -6.22 10.39 -11.80
N VAL A 42 -5.37 10.77 -10.85
CA VAL A 42 -3.91 10.83 -10.99
C VAL A 42 -3.29 9.85 -9.99
N PRO A 43 -2.72 8.72 -10.44
CA PRO A 43 -2.17 7.71 -9.54
C PRO A 43 -0.83 8.16 -8.96
N TYR A 44 -0.70 8.08 -7.64
CA TYR A 44 0.55 8.30 -6.91
C TYR A 44 0.90 7.01 -6.16
N ILE A 45 2.05 6.42 -6.46
CA ILE A 45 2.55 5.28 -5.70
C ILE A 45 3.08 5.82 -4.37
N ILE A 46 2.54 5.30 -3.26
CA ILE A 46 3.02 5.57 -1.91
C ILE A 46 4.00 4.46 -1.55
N PRO A 47 5.33 4.68 -1.63
CA PRO A 47 6.30 3.64 -1.33
C PRO A 47 6.25 3.25 0.14
N PHE A 48 6.41 1.95 0.40
CA PHE A 48 6.57 1.41 1.75
C PHE A 48 7.72 2.09 2.48
N THR A 49 7.48 2.47 3.73
CA THR A 49 8.49 2.96 4.68
C THR A 49 7.99 2.72 6.11
N GLU A 50 8.89 2.53 7.06
CA GLU A 50 8.57 2.46 8.49
C GLU A 50 8.60 3.84 9.16
N ASN A 51 8.91 4.91 8.42
CA ASN A 51 8.99 6.26 8.97
C ASN A 51 7.60 6.92 9.04
N ASP A 52 7.00 6.95 10.23
CA ASP A 52 5.68 7.54 10.51
C ASP A 52 5.52 9.00 10.08
N GLU A 53 6.57 9.81 10.13
CA GLU A 53 6.51 11.20 9.68
C GLU A 53 6.37 11.28 8.16
N VAL A 54 7.14 10.45 7.45
CA VAL A 54 7.06 10.35 5.99
C VAL A 54 5.69 9.80 5.56
N ILE A 55 5.15 8.78 6.24
CA ILE A 55 3.81 8.24 5.94
C ILE A 55 2.73 9.32 6.05
N ARG A 56 2.81 10.16 7.09
CA ARG A 56 1.89 11.27 7.28
C ARG A 56 1.99 12.30 6.15
N GLU A 57 3.21 12.71 5.79
CA GLU A 57 3.40 13.68 4.72
C GLU A 57 2.97 13.13 3.36
N GLN A 58 3.18 11.84 3.09
CA GLN A 58 2.68 11.19 1.87
C GLN A 58 1.15 11.33 1.75
N LEU A 59 0.41 11.10 2.83
CA LEU A 59 -1.05 11.22 2.83
C LEU A 59 -1.57 12.64 2.68
N ASN A 60 -0.83 13.65 3.15
CA ASN A 60 -1.20 15.06 2.98
C ASN A 60 -1.32 15.48 1.51
N HIS A 61 -0.76 14.71 0.58
CA HIS A 61 -0.73 15.02 -0.86
C HIS A 61 -1.77 14.28 -1.70
N VAL A 62 -2.60 13.41 -1.10
CA VAL A 62 -3.60 12.63 -1.83
C VAL A 62 -5.02 12.99 -1.40
N GLN A 63 -5.99 12.76 -2.28
CA GLN A 63 -7.43 13.01 -2.03
C GLN A 63 -8.24 11.70 -1.97
N GLY A 64 -7.59 10.56 -2.18
CA GLY A 64 -8.14 9.22 -1.99
C GLY A 64 -7.00 8.22 -1.83
N LEU A 65 -7.30 7.09 -1.21
CA LEU A 65 -6.32 6.04 -0.92
C LEU A 65 -6.83 4.69 -1.42
N ILE A 66 -5.97 3.95 -2.13
CA ILE A 66 -6.13 2.55 -2.44
C ILE A 66 -5.11 1.77 -1.62
N LEU A 67 -5.59 0.84 -0.78
CA LEU A 67 -4.75 -0.16 -0.14
C LEU A 67 -4.62 -1.35 -1.11
N SER A 68 -3.42 -1.54 -1.66
CA SER A 68 -3.16 -2.58 -2.65
C SER A 68 -3.08 -3.97 -2.02
N GLY A 69 -3.34 -5.01 -2.82
CA GLY A 69 -3.26 -6.39 -2.38
C GLY A 69 -1.82 -6.85 -2.13
N GLY A 70 -1.65 -8.08 -1.65
CA GLY A 70 -0.35 -8.74 -1.54
C GLY A 70 -0.36 -9.82 -0.47
N HIS A 71 0.71 -9.89 0.33
CA HIS A 71 0.85 -10.81 1.44
C HIS A 71 -0.33 -10.79 2.41
N ASP A 72 -0.64 -11.95 2.98
CA ASP A 72 -1.65 -12.10 4.03
C ASP A 72 -1.28 -11.21 5.22
N VAL A 73 -2.30 -10.62 5.86
CA VAL A 73 -2.11 -9.82 7.08
C VAL A 73 -1.73 -10.75 8.22
N ASP A 74 -0.73 -10.35 9.01
CA ASP A 74 -0.31 -11.13 10.16
C ASP A 74 -1.45 -11.26 11.21
N PRO A 75 -1.85 -12.48 11.61
CA PRO A 75 -3.00 -12.71 12.48
C PRO A 75 -2.92 -12.03 13.84
N ARG A 76 -1.70 -11.74 14.30
CA ARG A 76 -1.48 -11.07 15.58
C ARG A 76 -2.03 -9.65 15.60
N PHE A 77 -2.21 -9.01 14.43
CA PHE A 77 -2.86 -7.69 14.34
C PHE A 77 -4.36 -7.73 14.67
N TYR A 78 -4.99 -8.90 14.56
CA TYR A 78 -6.40 -9.09 14.92
C TYR A 78 -6.60 -10.12 16.04
N GLY A 79 -5.55 -10.40 16.81
CA GLY A 79 -5.61 -11.19 18.05
C GLY A 79 -5.64 -12.70 17.86
N GLU A 80 -5.22 -13.20 16.70
CA GLU A 80 -5.12 -14.63 16.40
C GLU A 80 -3.67 -15.10 16.26
N GLU A 81 -3.47 -16.42 16.39
CA GLU A 81 -2.18 -17.06 16.14
C GLU A 81 -2.07 -17.54 14.68
N PRO A 82 -0.87 -17.58 14.08
CA PRO A 82 -0.67 -18.09 12.72
C PRO A 82 -1.23 -19.52 12.54
N MET A 83 -2.11 -19.68 11.55
CA MET A 83 -2.69 -20.98 11.18
C MET A 83 -1.84 -21.69 10.14
N GLN A 84 -1.91 -23.03 10.08
CA GLN A 84 -1.13 -23.86 9.13
C GLN A 84 -1.29 -23.50 7.65
N LYS A 85 -2.38 -22.82 7.26
CA LYS A 85 -2.71 -22.50 5.86
C LYS A 85 -2.47 -21.03 5.50
N ILE A 86 -1.92 -20.23 6.40
CA ILE A 86 -1.61 -18.84 6.08
C ILE A 86 -0.49 -18.77 5.04
N GLY A 87 -0.61 -17.84 4.10
CA GLY A 87 0.45 -17.47 3.18
C GLY A 87 1.59 -16.75 3.89
N ALA A 88 2.53 -16.24 3.10
CA ALA A 88 3.57 -15.37 3.64
C ALA A 88 2.93 -14.08 4.18
N THR A 89 3.34 -13.69 5.38
CA THR A 89 2.94 -12.43 6.03
C THR A 89 4.10 -11.45 6.00
N TRP A 90 3.77 -10.15 6.14
CA TRP A 90 4.77 -9.10 6.21
C TRP A 90 4.37 -8.03 7.25
N PRO A 91 4.68 -8.26 8.54
CA PRO A 91 4.21 -7.44 9.65
C PRO A 91 4.54 -5.94 9.53
N GLU A 92 5.71 -5.60 8.99
CA GLU A 92 6.12 -4.21 8.82
C GLU A 92 5.22 -3.50 7.77
N ARG A 93 4.85 -4.19 6.69
CA ARG A 93 3.88 -3.68 5.70
C ARG A 93 2.49 -3.58 6.31
N ASP A 94 2.09 -4.52 7.17
CA ASP A 94 0.81 -4.46 7.86
C ASP A 94 0.73 -3.23 8.77
N HIS A 95 1.81 -2.91 9.50
CA HIS A 95 1.91 -1.66 10.26
C HIS A 95 1.80 -0.42 9.36
N PHE A 96 2.48 -0.42 8.21
CA PHE A 96 2.41 0.67 7.24
C PHE A 96 0.98 0.90 6.70
N ASP A 97 0.29 -0.16 6.25
CA ASP A 97 -1.08 -0.05 5.74
C ASP A 97 -2.07 0.37 6.85
N MET A 98 -1.93 -0.17 8.07
CA MET A 98 -2.73 0.25 9.22
C MET A 98 -2.49 1.71 9.58
N ARG A 99 -1.24 2.18 9.47
CA ARG A 99 -0.91 3.59 9.70
C ARG A 99 -1.53 4.49 8.64
N LEU A 100 -1.46 4.09 7.36
CA LEU A 100 -2.12 4.79 6.26
C LEU A 100 -3.64 4.87 6.47
N LEU A 101 -4.28 3.74 6.81
CA LEU A 101 -5.71 3.67 7.06
C LEU A 101 -6.12 4.63 8.19
N LYS A 102 -5.44 4.55 9.34
CA LYS A 102 -5.73 5.42 10.48
C LYS A 102 -5.62 6.90 10.13
N LEU A 103 -4.54 7.29 9.45
CA LEU A 103 -4.34 8.67 9.03
C LEU A 103 -5.35 9.12 7.97
N ALA A 104 -5.76 8.23 7.06
CA ALA A 104 -6.81 8.53 6.10
C ALA A 104 -8.16 8.78 6.80
N GLU A 105 -8.52 7.96 7.79
CA GLU A 105 -9.71 8.16 8.62
C GLU A 105 -9.67 9.49 9.40
N GLU A 106 -8.55 9.79 10.06
CA GLU A 106 -8.34 11.05 10.80
C GLU A 106 -8.52 12.29 9.91
N ASN A 107 -8.13 12.20 8.64
CA ASN A 107 -8.20 13.31 7.67
C ASN A 107 -9.43 13.28 6.76
N GLY A 108 -10.33 12.30 6.92
CA GLY A 108 -11.52 12.14 6.07
C GLY A 108 -11.20 11.80 4.61
N ILE A 109 -10.07 11.15 4.34
CA ILE A 109 -9.67 10.68 3.01
C ILE A 109 -10.43 9.37 2.71
N PRO A 110 -11.16 9.27 1.58
CA PRO A 110 -11.85 8.04 1.20
C PRO A 110 -10.86 6.92 0.87
N VAL A 111 -11.15 5.71 1.36
CA VAL A 111 -10.29 4.52 1.23
C VAL A 111 -10.99 3.40 0.48
N LEU A 112 -10.26 2.73 -0.42
CA LEU A 112 -10.64 1.48 -1.07
C LEU A 112 -9.59 0.40 -0.78
N GLY A 113 -9.97 -0.66 -0.07
CA GLY A 113 -9.12 -1.85 0.13
C GLY A 113 -9.39 -2.91 -0.93
N ILE A 114 -8.33 -3.51 -1.50
CA ILE A 114 -8.43 -4.55 -2.52
C ILE A 114 -7.65 -5.79 -2.08
N CYS A 115 -8.37 -6.89 -1.89
CA CYS A 115 -7.89 -8.24 -1.57
C CYS A 115 -7.32 -8.44 -0.16
N ARG A 116 -6.28 -7.70 0.23
CA ARG A 116 -5.61 -7.85 1.54
C ARG A 116 -6.24 -6.96 2.60
#